data_AF-A0A0R1QXY9-F1
#
_entry.id   AF-A0A0R1QXY9-F1
#
_cell.length_a   1.000
_cell.length_b   1.000
_cell.length_c   1.000
_cell.angle_alpha   90.00
_cell.angle_beta   90.00
_cell.angle_gamma   90.00
#
_symmetry.space_group_name_H-M   'P 1'
#
loop_
_entity.id
_entity.type
_entity.pdbx_description
1 polymer ?
#
loop_
_entity_poly.entity_id
_entity_poly.type
_entity_poly.pdbx_seq_one_letter_code
_entity_poly.pdbx_strand_id
1 'polypeptide(L)' 'MTKIEGALSHKDGVKDVKVLFNASKIKAEFDDSQTSADDLANTVTDLGYTVKSSKVKAL' A
#
# COMPACT_ATOMS: atom_id res chain seq x y z
N MET A 1 -11.23 3.27 9.29
CA MET A 1 -10.86 2.83 7.94
C MET A 1 -10.66 4.04 7.06
N THR A 2 -9.50 4.16 6.43
CA THR A 2 -9.15 5.31 5.58
C THR A 2 -9.38 4.97 4.11
N LYS A 3 -9.53 5.96 3.23
CA LYS A 3 -9.67 5.68 1.78
C LYS A 3 -8.49 4.87 1.24
N ILE A 4 -7.28 5.20 1.68
CA ILE A 4 -6.04 4.50 1.32
C ILE A 4 -6.07 3.05 1.81
N GLU A 5 -6.39 2.84 3.08
CA GLU A 5 -6.46 1.50 3.70
C GLU A 5 -7.50 0.64 2.99
N GLY A 6 -8.70 1.17 2.74
CA GLY A 6 -9.75 0.44 2.03
C GLY A 6 -9.36 0.06 0.59
N ALA A 7 -8.75 0.98 -0.16
CA ALA A 7 -8.34 0.70 -1.53
C ALA A 7 -7.23 -0.35 -1.61
N LEU A 8 -6.24 -0.28 -0.71
CA LEU A 8 -5.14 -1.24 -0.68
C LEU A 8 -5.61 -2.61 -0.15
N SER A 9 -6.45 -2.66 0.88
CA SER A 9 -6.96 -3.92 1.41
C SER A 9 -7.88 -4.68 0.45
N HIS A 10 -8.50 -3.99 -0.51
CA HIS A 10 -9.37 -4.63 -1.52
C HIS A 10 -8.58 -5.21 -2.70
N LYS A 11 -7.28 -4.96 -2.75
CA LYS A 11 -6.41 -5.31 -3.86
C LYS A 11 -5.97 -6.77 -3.71
N ASP A 12 -6.05 -7.53 -4.79
CA ASP A 12 -5.68 -8.95 -4.78
C ASP A 12 -4.23 -9.14 -4.31
N GLY A 13 -4.03 -10.13 -3.43
CA GLY A 13 -2.73 -10.42 -2.84
C GLY A 13 -2.37 -9.59 -1.61
N VAL A 14 -3.15 -8.56 -1.25
CA VAL A 14 -2.90 -7.78 -0.03
C VAL A 14 -3.48 -8.50 1.19
N LYS A 15 -2.63 -8.75 2.20
CA LYS A 15 -2.99 -9.44 3.45
C LYS A 15 -3.30 -8.47 4.58
N ASP A 16 -2.46 -7.45 4.75
CA ASP A 16 -2.62 -6.46 5.81
C ASP A 16 -2.21 -5.08 5.33
N VAL A 17 -2.90 -4.05 5.80
CA VAL A 17 -2.57 -2.66 5.52
C VAL A 17 -2.68 -1.85 6.79
N LYS A 18 -1.62 -1.09 7.09
CA LYS A 18 -1.52 -0.24 8.25
C LYS A 18 -1.07 1.16 7.85
N VAL A 19 -1.97 2.12 8.02
CA VAL A 19 -1.70 3.53 7.73
C VAL A 19 -1.20 4.24 8.99
N LEU A 20 0.07 4.65 8.97
CA LEU A 20 0.74 5.33 10.08
C LEU A 20 0.75 6.84 9.81
N PHE A 21 -0.35 7.54 10.12
CA PHE A 21 -0.47 8.99 9.92
C PHE A 21 0.61 9.78 10.67
N ASN A 22 0.92 9.39 11.91
CA ASN A 22 1.95 10.02 12.73
C ASN A 22 3.33 10.01 12.06
N ALA A 23 3.61 9.00 11.23
CA ALA A 23 4.87 8.85 10.52
C ALA A 23 4.76 9.16 9.02
N SER A 24 3.56 9.52 8.54
CA SER A 24 3.22 9.66 7.13
C SER A 24 3.69 8.46 6.28
N LYS A 25 3.49 7.24 6.79
CA LYS A 25 3.92 5.99 6.15
C LYS A 25 2.78 4.99 6.07
N ILE A 26 2.82 4.14 5.04
CA ILE A 26 1.92 3.02 4.87
C ILE A 26 2.77 1.75 4.96
N LYS A 27 2.31 0.77 5.73
CA LYS A 27 2.85 -0.59 5.72
C LYS A 27 1.79 -1.49 5.11
N ALA A 28 2.12 -2.18 4.04
CA ALA A 28 1.25 -3.17 3.43
C ALA A 28 2.01 -4.51 3.39
N GLU A 29 1.38 -5.56 3.88
CA GLU A 29 1.79 -6.93 3.62
C GLU A 29 1.02 -7.42 2.40
N PHE A 30 1.77 -7.89 1.41
CA PHE A 30 1.22 -8.35 0.14
C PHE A 30 2.02 -9.52 -0.39
N ASP A 31 1.39 -10.32 -1.23
CA ASP A 31 2.01 -11.41 -1.97
C ASP A 31 2.57 -10.89 -3.31
N ASP A 32 3.89 -10.98 -3.48
CA ASP A 32 4.61 -10.50 -4.67
C ASP A 32 4.19 -11.24 -5.96
N SER A 33 3.59 -12.45 -5.81
CA SER A 33 3.08 -13.25 -6.93
C SER A 33 1.72 -12.76 -7.46
N GLN A 34 1.03 -11.92 -6.70
CA GLN A 34 -0.32 -11.43 -7.02
C GLN A 34 -0.35 -9.90 -7.18
N THR A 35 0.51 -9.20 -6.45
CA THR A 35 0.63 -7.76 -6.56
C THR A 35 2.04 -7.29 -6.25
N SER A 36 2.35 -6.06 -6.65
CA SER A 36 3.68 -5.48 -6.46
C SER A 36 3.57 -4.14 -5.77
N ALA A 37 4.66 -3.71 -5.13
CA ALA A 37 4.72 -2.41 -4.47
C ALA A 37 4.46 -1.23 -5.41
N ASP A 38 4.80 -1.37 -6.70
CA ASP A 38 4.52 -0.34 -7.71
C ASP A 38 3.01 -0.18 -7.93
N ASP A 39 2.28 -1.29 -8.04
CA ASP A 39 0.83 -1.28 -8.25
C ASP A 39 0.09 -0.72 -7.01
N LEU A 40 0.55 -1.08 -5.82
CA LEU A 40 0.08 -0.47 -4.57
C LEU A 40 0.37 1.04 -4.54
N ALA A 41 1.55 1.47 -4.98
CA ALA A 41 1.90 2.89 -5.06
C ALA A 41 1.04 3.66 -6.09
N ASN A 42 0.74 3.04 -7.23
CA ASN A 42 -0.16 3.59 -8.24
C ASN A 42 -1.57 3.76 -7.70
N THR A 43 -2.08 2.77 -6.95
CA THR A 43 -3.39 2.88 -6.26
C THR A 43 -3.43 4.08 -5.31
N VAL A 44 -2.36 4.31 -4.54
CA VAL A 44 -2.25 5.48 -3.65
C VAL A 44 -2.19 6.79 -4.44
N THR A 45 -1.53 6.78 -5.60
CA THR A 45 -1.40 7.94 -6.49
C THR A 45 -2.72 8.29 -7.16
N ASP A 46 -3.50 7.30 -7.59
CA ASP A 46 -4.84 7.47 -8.17
C ASP A 46 -5.82 8.11 -7.18
N LEU A 47 -5.67 7.79 -5.89
CA LEU A 47 -6.41 8.43 -4.80
C LEU A 47 -6.00 9.90 -4.53
N GLY A 48 -4.99 10.42 -5.23
CA GLY A 48 -4.49 11.79 -5.11
C GLY A 48 -3.33 11.97 -4.12
N TYR A 49 -2.66 10.89 -3.71
CA TYR A 49 -1.54 10.95 -2.77
C TYR A 49 -0.21 10.63 -3.44
N THR A 50 0.81 11.48 -3.28
CA THR A 50 2.13 11.23 -3.86
C THR A 50 2.95 10.25 -3.02
N VAL A 51 3.34 9.12 -3.60
CA VAL A 51 4.30 8.19 -2.99
C VAL A 51 5.73 8.69 -3.23
N LYS A 52 6.38 9.19 -2.17
CA LYS A 52 7.76 9.69 -2.26
C LYS A 52 8.82 8.58 -2.33
N SER A 53 8.56 7.45 -1.68
CA SER A 53 9.48 6.32 -1.64
C SER A 53 8.72 5.05 -1.30
N SER A 54 9.00 3.97 -2.04
CA SER A 54 8.56 2.62 -1.73
C SER A 54 9.77 1.78 -1.34
N LYS A 55 9.62 0.92 -0.33
CA LYS A 55 10.66 -0.04 0.05
C LYS A 55 10.02 -1.38 0.30
N VAL A 56 10.40 -2.36 -0.52
CA VAL A 56 9.98 -3.75 -0.35
C VAL A 56 11.04 -4.45 0.49
N LYS A 57 10.58 -5.21 1.47
CA LYS A 57 11.44 -6.10 2.24
C LYS A 57 10.89 -7.51 2.07
N ALA A 58 11.65 -8.38 1.41
CA ALA A 58 11.38 -9.81 1.44
C ALA A 58 11.58 -10.31 2.88
N LEU A 59 10.58 -11.02 3.40
CA LEU A 59 10.63 -11.70 4.69
C LEU A 59 11.18 -13.11 4.49
#